data_AF-A0AAP3BDE8-F1
#
_entry.id   AF-A0AAP3BDE8-F1
#
_cell.length_a   1.000
_cell.length_b   1.000
_cell.length_c   1.000
_cell.angle_alpha   90.00
_cell.angle_beta   90.00
_cell.angle_gamma   90.00
#
_symmetry.space_group_name_H-M   'P 1'
#
loop_
_entity.id
_entity.type
_entity.pdbx_description
1 polymer ?
#
loop_
_entity_poly.entity_id
_entity_poly.type
_entity_poly.pdbx_seq_one_letter_code
_entity_poly.pdbx_strand_id
1 'polypeptide(L)'
;MANDNNIQPMADDSQIVLYQPDESISLHVKIDEAFNTVWLSLDQMAELFGRDRSVIGKHVRTIFKEGELQKESVWAKFAYTASDGKRYQVDYYNLDVIISVGYRVKSVQGTKFRIWATSILRQYLLQGYSVNRHLIALQENMDKRMTHIEDVQAKQQQQLDFFIRTSTPPAEMVFFEGDFYTARVALENLVRTANHRVIIIDGYVSSLTLSVLDVRKSNVTATIYTVGVGQGMQRLMDEHDRLFPDNHIDIRKWRNESHDRWLIIDDSLYHCGHSLNANGGHKISAITLMGTSPEVILSKVE
;
A
#
# COMPACT_ATOMS: atom_id res chain seq x y z
N MET A 1 -40.66 -11.27 -31.50
CA MET A 1 -39.58 -10.46 -30.88
C MET A 1 -38.41 -11.38 -30.59
N ALA A 2 -37.19 -10.87 -30.78
CA ALA A 2 -35.87 -11.45 -30.52
C ALA A 2 -35.11 -12.03 -31.73
N ASN A 3 -34.42 -11.08 -32.38
CA ASN A 3 -33.13 -11.12 -33.09
C ASN A 3 -32.88 -12.06 -34.27
N ASP A 4 -33.02 -11.46 -35.45
CA ASP A 4 -32.13 -11.62 -36.59
C ASP A 4 -30.66 -11.45 -36.18
N ASN A 5 -29.94 -12.55 -35.95
CA ASN A 5 -28.48 -12.54 -36.00
C ASN A 5 -28.06 -12.78 -37.44
N ASN A 6 -28.20 -11.72 -38.24
CA ASN A 6 -27.62 -11.59 -39.56
C ASN A 6 -26.09 -11.52 -39.37
N ILE A 7 -25.41 -12.66 -39.47
CA ILE A 7 -23.95 -12.72 -39.50
C ILE A 7 -23.51 -12.07 -40.81
N GLN A 8 -23.21 -10.78 -40.77
CA GLN A 8 -22.47 -10.12 -41.84
C GLN A 8 -21.04 -10.67 -41.84
N PRO A 9 -20.53 -11.18 -42.98
CA PRO A 9 -19.13 -11.55 -43.07
C PRO A 9 -18.31 -10.27 -43.22
N MET A 10 -17.74 -9.79 -42.13
CA MET A 10 -16.54 -8.96 -42.20
C MET A 10 -15.35 -9.91 -42.12
N ALA A 11 -14.68 -10.11 -43.25
CA ALA A 11 -13.36 -10.72 -43.27
C ALA A 11 -12.50 -9.86 -44.20
N ASP A 12 -11.67 -9.03 -43.59
CA ASP A 12 -10.49 -8.50 -44.22
C ASP A 12 -9.58 -9.71 -44.53
N ASP A 13 -9.06 -9.80 -45.77
CA ASP A 13 -8.21 -10.91 -46.23
C ASP A 13 -6.83 -10.82 -45.54
N SER A 14 -6.80 -11.11 -44.25
CA SER A 14 -5.57 -11.13 -43.45
C SER A 14 -4.82 -12.43 -43.70
N GLN A 15 -3.76 -12.37 -44.53
CA GLN A 15 -2.78 -13.44 -44.66
C GLN A 15 -2.02 -13.60 -43.33
N ILE A 16 -2.39 -14.59 -42.52
CA ILE A 16 -1.50 -15.09 -41.47
C ILE A 16 -0.75 -16.31 -42.02
N VAL A 17 0.59 -16.22 -41.97
CA VAL A 17 1.48 -17.36 -42.19
C VAL A 17 1.35 -18.31 -40.99
N LEU A 18 0.34 -19.17 -41.02
CA LEU A 18 0.26 -20.29 -40.10
C LEU A 18 1.31 -21.30 -40.57
N TYR A 19 2.33 -21.50 -39.74
CA TYR A 19 3.23 -22.64 -39.78
C TYR A 19 4.38 -22.58 -40.81
N GLN A 20 5.59 -22.21 -40.36
CA GLN A 20 6.84 -22.35 -41.14
C GLN A 20 7.77 -23.39 -40.50
N PRO A 21 7.81 -24.60 -41.04
CA PRO A 21 9.04 -25.36 -41.13
C PRO A 21 9.51 -25.22 -42.59
N ASP A 22 10.38 -24.25 -42.84
CA ASP A 22 11.17 -24.13 -44.08
C ASP A 22 10.45 -23.37 -45.25
N GLU A 23 9.81 -22.22 -44.95
CA GLU A 23 9.37 -21.16 -45.89
C GLU A 23 8.36 -21.49 -47.03
N SER A 24 7.85 -22.71 -47.15
CA SER A 24 7.20 -23.14 -48.42
C SER A 24 5.66 -23.18 -48.47
N ILE A 25 4.92 -22.91 -47.40
CA ILE A 25 3.44 -22.94 -47.41
C ILE A 25 2.88 -21.60 -46.96
N SER A 26 2.21 -20.91 -47.89
CA SER A 26 1.42 -19.69 -47.64
C SER A 26 -0.05 -20.02 -47.83
N LEU A 27 -0.81 -20.02 -46.74
CA LEU A 27 -2.23 -20.32 -46.75
C LEU A 27 -3.02 -19.05 -46.46
N HIS A 28 -4.00 -18.73 -47.31
CA HIS A 28 -4.97 -17.68 -46.99
C HIS A 28 -5.93 -18.22 -45.95
N VAL A 29 -5.94 -17.63 -44.76
CA VAL A 29 -6.74 -18.12 -43.64
C VAL A 29 -7.77 -17.08 -43.23
N LYS A 30 -8.95 -17.54 -42.82
CA LYS A 30 -9.95 -16.64 -42.23
C LYS A 30 -9.73 -16.58 -40.73
N ILE A 31 -9.59 -15.37 -40.19
CA ILE A 31 -9.40 -15.13 -38.77
C ILE A 31 -10.68 -14.56 -38.22
N ASP A 32 -11.04 -15.03 -37.05
CA ASP A 32 -12.12 -14.47 -36.25
C ASP A 32 -11.49 -13.83 -35.01
N GLU A 33 -11.35 -12.50 -35.04
CA GLU A 33 -10.75 -11.74 -33.93
C GLU A 33 -11.63 -11.78 -32.67
N ALA A 34 -12.95 -11.91 -32.82
CA ALA A 34 -13.87 -11.97 -31.69
C ALA A 34 -13.74 -13.28 -30.91
N PHE A 35 -13.46 -14.38 -31.62
CA PHE A 35 -13.32 -15.72 -31.02
C PHE A 35 -11.88 -16.21 -30.96
N ASN A 36 -10.90 -15.37 -31.32
CA ASN A 36 -9.46 -15.68 -31.35
C ASN A 36 -9.15 -17.05 -32.01
N THR A 37 -9.82 -17.34 -33.13
CA THR A 37 -9.72 -18.62 -33.82
C THR A 37 -9.44 -18.42 -35.31
N VAL A 38 -8.89 -19.46 -35.93
CA VAL A 38 -8.68 -19.54 -37.37
C VAL A 38 -9.64 -20.56 -37.97
N TRP A 39 -10.15 -20.26 -39.15
CA TRP A 39 -11.07 -21.09 -39.91
C TRP A 39 -10.42 -21.59 -41.20
N LEU A 40 -10.43 -22.90 -41.41
CA LEU A 40 -9.95 -23.53 -42.64
C LEU A 40 -11.03 -24.40 -43.30
N SER A 41 -11.05 -24.41 -44.63
CA SER A 41 -11.82 -25.37 -45.41
C SER A 41 -11.12 -26.75 -45.44
N LEU A 42 -11.83 -27.79 -45.91
CA LEU A 42 -11.22 -29.11 -46.11
C LEU A 42 -10.05 -29.07 -47.09
N ASP A 43 -10.12 -28.22 -48.11
CA ASP A 43 -9.09 -28.08 -49.14
C ASP A 43 -7.83 -27.40 -48.57
N GLN A 44 -8.03 -26.39 -47.73
CA GLN A 44 -6.95 -25.70 -47.02
C GLN A 44 -6.27 -26.61 -45.99
N MET A 45 -7.04 -27.43 -45.26
CA MET A 45 -6.47 -28.44 -44.36
C MET A 45 -5.74 -29.57 -45.12
N ALA A 46 -6.21 -29.94 -46.31
CA ALA A 46 -5.54 -30.90 -47.18
C ALA A 46 -4.17 -30.41 -47.62
N GLU A 47 -4.08 -29.13 -48.01
CA GLU A 47 -2.83 -28.45 -48.32
C GLU A 47 -1.90 -28.38 -47.10
N LEU A 48 -2.41 -27.87 -45.97
CA LEU A 48 -1.65 -27.72 -44.71
C LEU A 48 -1.02 -29.03 -44.25
N PHE A 49 -1.77 -30.13 -44.29
CA PHE A 49 -1.29 -31.43 -43.80
C PHE A 49 -0.70 -32.34 -44.89
N GLY A 50 -0.66 -31.89 -46.14
CA GLY A 50 -0.15 -32.66 -47.28
C GLY A 50 -0.87 -34.00 -47.46
N ARG A 51 -2.21 -33.98 -47.42
CA ARG A 51 -3.06 -35.17 -47.55
C ARG A 51 -4.27 -34.90 -48.42
N ASP A 52 -4.80 -35.96 -49.03
CA ASP A 52 -5.98 -35.85 -49.86
C ASP A 52 -7.18 -35.32 -49.07
N ARG A 53 -7.96 -34.46 -49.72
CA ARG A 53 -9.22 -33.89 -49.18
C ARG A 53 -10.17 -34.96 -48.62
N SER A 54 -10.24 -36.14 -49.26
CA SER A 54 -11.07 -37.26 -48.82
C SER A 54 -10.61 -37.83 -47.46
N VAL A 55 -9.31 -37.87 -47.21
CA VAL A 55 -8.71 -38.33 -45.94
C VAL A 55 -9.00 -37.33 -44.84
N ILE A 56 -8.82 -36.03 -45.10
CA ILE A 56 -9.18 -34.97 -44.15
C ILE A 56 -10.68 -35.02 -43.81
N GLY A 57 -11.54 -35.11 -44.83
CA GLY A 57 -12.98 -35.25 -44.64
C GLY A 57 -13.38 -36.49 -43.83
N LYS A 58 -12.65 -37.61 -43.98
CA LYS A 58 -12.83 -38.81 -43.15
C LYS A 58 -12.50 -38.54 -41.68
N HIS A 59 -11.38 -37.86 -41.40
CA HIS A 59 -11.00 -37.50 -40.02
C HIS A 59 -12.03 -36.58 -39.38
N VAL A 60 -12.44 -35.51 -40.07
CA VAL A 60 -13.49 -34.59 -39.59
C VAL A 60 -14.79 -35.32 -39.25
N ARG A 61 -15.26 -36.21 -40.15
CA ARG A 61 -16.46 -37.01 -39.89
C ARG A 61 -16.29 -37.93 -38.67
N THR A 62 -15.10 -38.48 -38.48
CA THR A 62 -14.80 -39.36 -37.35
C THR A 62 -14.79 -38.59 -36.03
N ILE A 63 -14.19 -37.40 -36.00
CA ILE A 63 -14.17 -36.48 -34.84
C ILE A 63 -15.60 -36.22 -34.35
N PHE A 64 -16.52 -35.87 -35.26
CA PHE A 64 -17.92 -35.64 -34.90
C PHE A 64 -18.67 -36.92 -34.52
N LYS A 65 -18.38 -38.04 -35.19
CA LYS A 65 -19.02 -39.33 -34.89
C LYS A 65 -18.62 -39.84 -33.50
N GLU A 66 -17.38 -39.62 -33.09
CA GLU A 66 -16.85 -40.01 -31.79
C GLU A 66 -17.23 -39.03 -30.68
N GLY A 67 -17.84 -37.88 -31.03
CA GLY A 67 -18.24 -36.85 -30.06
C GLY A 67 -17.07 -36.07 -29.46
N GLU A 68 -15.88 -36.12 -30.07
CA GLU A 68 -14.70 -35.36 -29.61
C GLU A 68 -14.97 -33.84 -29.65
N LEU A 69 -15.70 -33.39 -30.68
CA LEU A 69 -16.12 -32.00 -30.83
C LEU A 69 -17.61 -31.90 -31.17
N GLN A 70 -18.27 -30.85 -30.69
CA GLN A 70 -19.67 -30.56 -30.99
C GLN A 70 -19.76 -29.72 -32.26
N LYS A 71 -20.40 -30.26 -33.30
CA LYS A 71 -20.38 -29.72 -34.67
C LYS A 71 -20.84 -28.26 -34.73
N GLU A 72 -21.86 -27.90 -33.95
CA GLU A 72 -22.50 -26.58 -33.96
C GLU A 72 -21.57 -25.46 -33.49
N SER A 73 -20.52 -25.79 -32.74
CA SER A 73 -19.57 -24.83 -32.16
C SER A 73 -18.29 -24.63 -32.97
N VAL A 74 -18.00 -25.57 -33.89
CA VAL A 74 -16.69 -25.64 -34.57
C VAL A 74 -16.78 -25.67 -36.10
N TRP A 75 -17.99 -25.53 -36.65
CA TRP A 75 -18.27 -25.58 -38.08
C TRP A 75 -19.14 -24.40 -38.51
N ALA A 76 -18.77 -23.77 -39.62
CA ALA A 76 -19.51 -22.66 -40.21
C ALA A 76 -19.56 -22.80 -41.74
N LYS A 77 -20.61 -22.24 -42.35
CA LYS A 77 -20.71 -22.09 -43.80
C LYS A 77 -20.38 -20.66 -44.19
N PHE A 78 -19.40 -20.50 -45.08
CA PHE A 78 -19.08 -19.19 -45.65
C PHE A 78 -19.44 -19.16 -47.13
N ALA A 79 -20.04 -18.06 -47.57
CA ALA A 79 -20.27 -17.79 -48.98
C ALA A 79 -18.93 -17.49 -49.69
N TYR A 80 -18.66 -18.18 -50.79
CA TYR A 80 -17.54 -17.94 -51.68
C TYR A 80 -18.09 -17.63 -53.08
N THR A 81 -17.73 -16.48 -53.65
CA THR A 81 -18.10 -16.13 -55.03
C THR A 81 -16.93 -16.54 -55.91
N ALA A 82 -17.12 -17.54 -56.77
CA ALA A 82 -16.07 -17.96 -57.68
C ALA A 82 -15.94 -16.99 -58.86
N SER A 83 -14.86 -17.13 -59.63
CA SER A 83 -14.56 -16.30 -60.81
C SER A 83 -15.63 -16.39 -61.93
N ASP A 84 -16.55 -17.35 -61.85
CA ASP A 84 -17.72 -17.51 -62.71
C ASP A 84 -18.94 -16.68 -62.27
N GLY A 85 -18.81 -15.87 -61.21
CA GLY A 85 -19.88 -15.04 -60.64
C GLY A 85 -20.91 -15.81 -59.81
N LYS A 86 -20.75 -17.13 -59.63
CA LYS A 86 -21.67 -17.95 -58.83
C LYS A 86 -21.23 -17.99 -57.38
N ARG A 87 -22.21 -17.92 -56.47
CA ARG A 87 -22.02 -18.05 -55.03
C ARG A 87 -22.17 -19.52 -54.62
N TYR A 88 -21.10 -20.06 -54.05
CA TYR A 88 -21.05 -21.38 -53.43
C TYR A 88 -20.99 -21.24 -51.91
N GLN A 89 -21.58 -22.19 -51.19
CA GLN A 89 -21.43 -22.29 -49.73
C GLN A 89 -20.35 -23.32 -49.44
N VAL A 90 -19.29 -22.90 -48.75
CA VAL A 90 -18.15 -23.75 -48.41
C VAL A 90 -18.13 -23.96 -46.89
N ASP A 91 -17.94 -25.20 -46.48
CA ASP A 91 -17.79 -25.58 -45.08
C ASP A 91 -16.38 -25.23 -44.57
N TYR A 92 -16.32 -24.54 -43.43
CA TYR A 92 -15.09 -24.20 -42.71
C TYR A 92 -15.14 -24.75 -41.29
N TYR A 93 -13.95 -25.01 -40.76
CA TYR A 93 -13.74 -25.63 -39.46
C TYR A 93 -12.74 -24.82 -38.65
N ASN A 94 -13.02 -24.65 -37.36
CA ASN A 94 -12.23 -23.81 -36.46
C ASN A 94 -10.89 -24.48 -36.06
N LEU A 95 -10.11 -23.79 -35.23
CA LEU A 95 -8.81 -24.25 -34.76
C LEU A 95 -8.87 -25.61 -34.04
N ASP A 96 -9.93 -25.90 -33.29
CA ASP A 96 -10.05 -27.17 -32.54
C ASP A 96 -10.14 -28.37 -33.48
N VAL A 97 -10.90 -28.24 -34.57
CA VAL A 97 -10.99 -29.28 -35.61
C VAL A 97 -9.64 -29.42 -36.32
N ILE A 98 -8.98 -28.29 -36.63
CA ILE A 98 -7.67 -28.29 -37.30
C ILE A 98 -6.63 -29.02 -36.43
N ILE A 99 -6.59 -28.73 -35.13
CA ILE A 99 -5.71 -29.40 -34.16
C ILE A 99 -6.03 -30.90 -34.13
N SER A 100 -7.30 -31.27 -33.95
CA SER A 100 -7.74 -32.67 -33.86
C SER A 100 -7.37 -33.47 -35.12
N VAL A 101 -7.55 -32.88 -36.30
CA VAL A 101 -7.11 -33.47 -37.58
C VAL A 101 -5.58 -33.57 -37.62
N GLY A 102 -4.84 -32.52 -37.25
CA GLY A 102 -3.38 -32.52 -37.25
C GLY A 102 -2.76 -33.61 -36.37
N TYR A 103 -3.42 -33.98 -35.27
CA TYR A 103 -3.00 -35.11 -34.44
C TYR A 103 -3.33 -36.49 -35.05
N ARG A 104 -4.42 -36.59 -35.84
CA ARG A 104 -4.87 -37.84 -36.46
C ARG A 104 -4.22 -38.12 -37.83
N VAL A 105 -3.68 -37.10 -38.50
CA VAL A 105 -3.07 -37.24 -39.82
C VAL A 105 -1.66 -37.82 -39.73
N LYS A 106 -1.44 -38.95 -40.42
CA LYS A 106 -0.12 -39.55 -40.62
C LYS A 106 0.56 -38.92 -41.83
N SER A 107 1.24 -37.78 -41.71
CA SER A 107 2.08 -37.20 -42.77
C SER A 107 3.34 -36.55 -42.19
N VAL A 108 4.31 -36.21 -43.04
CA VAL A 108 5.49 -35.42 -42.61
C VAL A 108 5.03 -34.08 -42.06
N GLN A 109 4.13 -33.39 -42.75
CA GLN A 109 3.57 -32.12 -42.30
C GLN A 109 2.79 -32.25 -40.97
N GLY A 110 1.96 -33.29 -40.83
CA GLY A 110 1.29 -33.58 -39.55
C GLY A 110 2.27 -33.88 -38.41
N THR A 111 3.40 -34.52 -38.70
CA THR A 111 4.47 -34.77 -37.71
C THR A 111 5.12 -33.47 -37.28
N LYS A 112 5.51 -32.63 -38.24
CA LYS A 112 6.08 -31.32 -37.93
C LYS A 112 5.06 -30.46 -37.15
N PHE A 113 3.78 -30.46 -37.54
CA PHE A 113 2.70 -29.75 -36.83
C PHE A 113 2.60 -30.17 -35.37
N ARG A 114 2.59 -31.48 -35.09
CA ARG A 114 2.56 -32.01 -33.71
C ARG A 114 3.78 -31.60 -32.90
N ILE A 115 4.98 -31.63 -33.49
CA ILE A 115 6.21 -31.18 -32.82
C ILE A 115 6.07 -29.72 -32.39
N TRP A 116 5.60 -28.87 -33.30
CA TRP A 116 5.37 -27.44 -33.03
C TRP A 116 4.26 -27.21 -31.99
N ALA A 117 3.10 -27.83 -32.14
CA ALA A 117 1.99 -27.70 -31.19
C ALA A 117 2.42 -28.13 -29.78
N THR A 118 3.19 -29.22 -29.67
CA THR A 118 3.74 -29.71 -28.41
C THR A 118 4.79 -28.74 -27.85
N SER A 119 5.64 -28.13 -28.68
CA SER A 119 6.63 -27.15 -28.19
C SER A 119 5.96 -25.89 -27.64
N ILE A 120 4.91 -25.40 -28.30
CA ILE A 120 4.11 -24.27 -27.83
C ILE A 120 3.44 -24.62 -26.49
N LEU A 121 2.77 -25.78 -26.40
CA LEU A 121 2.14 -26.23 -25.16
C LEU A 121 3.16 -26.34 -24.02
N ARG A 122 4.33 -26.93 -24.29
CA ARG A 122 5.41 -27.03 -23.29
C ARG A 122 5.88 -25.66 -22.83
N GLN A 123 6.04 -24.70 -23.74
CA GLN A 123 6.45 -23.34 -23.41
C GLN A 123 5.43 -22.67 -22.49
N TYR A 124 4.14 -22.73 -22.82
CA TYR A 124 3.09 -22.15 -21.98
C TYR A 124 3.01 -22.82 -20.60
N LEU A 125 3.19 -24.14 -20.51
CA LEU A 125 3.20 -24.85 -19.22
C LEU A 125 4.39 -24.44 -18.34
N LEU A 126 5.60 -24.34 -18.92
CA LEU A 126 6.80 -23.95 -18.18
C LEU A 126 6.79 -22.47 -17.77
N GLN A 127 6.33 -21.59 -18.66
CA GLN A 127 6.13 -20.18 -18.35
C GLN A 127 5.05 -20.00 -17.29
N GLY A 128 3.91 -20.69 -17.43
CA GLY A 128 2.83 -20.68 -16.45
C GLY A 128 3.28 -21.15 -15.07
N TYR A 129 4.08 -22.22 -15.00
CA TYR A 129 4.68 -22.68 -13.74
C TYR A 129 5.61 -21.62 -13.11
N SER A 130 6.44 -20.97 -13.93
CA SER A 130 7.37 -19.94 -13.47
C SER A 130 6.65 -18.69 -12.95
N VAL A 131 5.63 -18.23 -13.69
CA VAL A 131 4.76 -17.11 -13.28
C VAL A 131 4.02 -17.46 -11.99
N ASN A 132 3.43 -18.65 -11.91
CA ASN A 132 2.71 -19.09 -10.71
C ASN A 132 3.62 -19.14 -9.47
N ARG A 133 4.85 -19.65 -9.61
CA ARG A 133 5.84 -19.63 -8.52
C ARG A 133 6.16 -18.20 -8.09
N HIS A 134 6.32 -17.28 -9.04
CA HIS A 134 6.60 -15.88 -8.75
C HIS A 134 5.42 -15.22 -8.00
N LEU A 135 4.18 -15.50 -8.42
CA LEU A 135 2.98 -14.99 -7.75
C LEU A 135 2.85 -15.49 -6.31
N ILE A 136 3.11 -16.78 -6.07
CA ILE A 136 3.10 -17.35 -4.70
C ILE A 136 4.15 -16.63 -3.83
N ALA A 137 5.37 -16.44 -4.33
CA ALA A 137 6.42 -15.74 -3.58
C ALA A 137 6.07 -14.27 -3.29
N LEU A 138 5.41 -13.57 -4.23
CA LEU A 138 4.92 -12.21 -4.01
C LEU A 138 3.83 -12.18 -2.93
N GLN A 139 2.90 -13.14 -2.94
CA GLN A 139 1.85 -13.25 -1.93
C GLN A 139 2.44 -13.44 -0.53
N GLU A 140 3.36 -14.38 -0.35
CA GLU A 140 4.02 -14.60 0.96
C GLU A 140 4.75 -13.35 1.47
N ASN A 141 5.38 -12.59 0.57
CA ASN A 141 6.05 -11.34 0.93
C ASN A 141 5.06 -10.23 1.30
N MET A 142 3.90 -10.16 0.62
CA MET A 142 2.84 -9.23 0.98
C MET A 142 2.24 -9.57 2.34
N ASP A 143 1.99 -10.84 2.63
CA ASP A 143 1.44 -11.28 3.92
C ASP A 143 2.37 -10.89 5.07
N LYS A 144 3.69 -11.13 4.94
CA LYS A 144 4.69 -10.69 5.94
C LYS A 144 4.72 -9.17 6.15
N ARG A 145 4.55 -8.40 5.06
CA ARG A 145 4.48 -6.93 5.16
C ARG A 145 3.18 -6.48 5.82
N MET A 146 2.08 -7.17 5.56
CA MET A 146 0.79 -6.86 6.17
C MET A 146 0.84 -7.09 7.68
N THR A 147 1.34 -8.25 8.12
CA THR A 147 1.49 -8.54 9.56
C THR A 147 2.37 -7.49 10.25
N HIS A 148 3.44 -7.03 9.60
CA HIS A 148 4.28 -5.97 10.15
C HIS A 148 3.53 -4.63 10.25
N ILE A 149 2.71 -4.28 9.26
CA ILE A 149 1.89 -3.06 9.28
C ILE A 149 0.85 -3.16 10.40
N GLU A 150 0.18 -4.29 10.55
CA GLU A 150 -0.78 -4.54 11.63
C GLU A 150 -0.13 -4.37 13.02
N ASP A 151 1.07 -4.91 13.22
CA ASP A 151 1.82 -4.74 14.47
C ASP A 151 2.18 -3.28 14.75
N VAL A 152 2.61 -2.54 13.72
CA VAL A 152 2.93 -1.11 13.84
C VAL A 152 1.68 -0.30 14.14
N GLN A 153 0.56 -0.59 13.46
CA GLN A 153 -0.72 0.06 13.71
C GLN A 153 -1.23 -0.22 15.12
N ALA A 154 -1.13 -1.45 15.61
CA ALA A 154 -1.51 -1.80 16.96
C ALA A 154 -0.70 -0.99 18.00
N LYS A 155 0.62 -0.84 17.79
CA LYS A 155 1.47 0.00 18.65
C LYS A 155 1.07 1.48 18.59
N GLN A 156 0.80 2.01 17.40
CA GLN A 156 0.35 3.40 17.24
C GLN A 156 -1.00 3.64 17.90
N GLN A 157 -1.95 2.70 17.79
CA GLN A 157 -3.25 2.78 18.45
C GLN A 157 -3.10 2.76 19.97
N GLN A 158 -2.23 1.91 20.52
CA GLN A 158 -1.93 1.90 21.95
C GLN A 158 -1.36 3.25 22.43
N GLN A 159 -0.47 3.87 21.65
CA GLN A 159 0.05 5.21 21.94
C GLN A 159 -1.08 6.26 21.89
N LEU A 160 -1.94 6.21 20.87
CA LEU A 160 -3.07 7.13 20.74
C LEU A 160 -4.06 6.98 21.90
N ASP A 161 -4.42 5.75 22.26
CA ASP A 161 -5.31 5.44 23.38
C ASP A 161 -4.73 5.92 24.71
N PHE A 162 -3.41 5.80 24.89
CA PHE A 162 -2.71 6.40 26.02
C PHE A 162 -2.94 7.91 26.04
N PHE A 163 -2.72 8.63 24.93
CA PHE A 163 -2.96 10.08 24.85
C PHE A 163 -4.44 10.48 25.04
N ILE A 164 -5.40 9.75 24.47
CA ILE A 164 -6.83 10.07 24.58
C ILE A 164 -7.32 9.89 26.02
N ARG A 165 -6.90 8.82 26.71
CA ARG A 165 -7.22 8.61 28.13
C ARG A 165 -6.66 9.71 29.03
N THR A 166 -5.62 10.42 28.59
CA THR A 166 -5.02 11.56 29.32
C THR A 166 -5.71 12.91 29.11
N SER A 167 -6.96 12.93 28.61
CA SER A 167 -7.82 14.14 28.64
C SER A 167 -8.09 14.67 30.07
N THR A 168 -7.73 13.89 31.09
CA THR A 168 -7.43 14.36 32.45
C THR A 168 -5.95 14.07 32.70
N PRO A 169 -5.12 15.02 33.15
CA PRO A 169 -3.71 14.75 33.40
C PRO A 169 -3.61 13.56 34.37
N PRO A 170 -2.95 12.45 34.00
CA PRO A 170 -2.81 11.33 34.91
C PRO A 170 -1.99 11.79 36.12
N ALA A 171 -2.23 11.16 37.27
CA ALA A 171 -1.46 11.45 38.47
C ALA A 171 0.05 11.23 38.28
N GLU A 172 0.46 10.45 37.27
CA GLU A 172 1.86 10.22 36.90
C GLU A 172 2.03 10.13 35.37
N MET A 173 3.02 10.84 34.82
CA MET A 173 3.49 10.76 33.44
C MET A 173 4.92 10.25 33.44
N VAL A 174 5.27 9.24 32.62
CA VAL A 174 6.62 8.66 32.52
C VAL A 174 7.13 8.80 31.09
N PHE A 175 8.39 9.22 30.94
CA PHE A 175 9.06 9.45 29.65
C PHE A 175 10.36 8.64 29.57
N PHE A 176 10.64 8.01 28.43
CA PHE A 176 11.84 7.20 28.21
C PHE A 176 12.95 7.98 27.48
N GLU A 177 14.14 7.40 27.42
CA GLU A 177 15.27 7.98 26.69
C GLU A 177 14.94 8.10 25.19
N GLY A 178 15.06 9.31 24.63
CA GLY A 178 14.67 9.67 23.27
C GLY A 178 13.34 10.42 23.14
N ASP A 179 12.50 10.44 24.19
CA ASP A 179 11.13 11.01 24.14
C ASP A 179 11.07 12.53 24.39
N PHE A 180 12.11 13.28 24.00
CA PHE A 180 12.23 14.72 24.26
C PHE A 180 11.01 15.55 23.82
N TYR A 181 10.54 15.32 22.59
CA TYR A 181 9.40 16.06 22.05
C TYR A 181 8.09 15.68 22.75
N THR A 182 7.93 14.41 23.12
CA THR A 182 6.74 13.92 23.84
C THR A 182 6.64 14.56 25.22
N ALA A 183 7.75 14.58 25.95
CA ALA A 183 7.83 15.19 27.28
C ALA A 183 7.62 16.72 27.22
N ARG A 184 8.18 17.39 26.21
CA ARG A 184 7.92 18.82 25.91
C ARG A 184 6.42 19.08 25.70
N VAL A 185 5.76 18.33 24.82
CA VAL A 185 4.34 18.52 24.49
C VAL A 185 3.44 18.26 25.70
N ALA A 186 3.74 17.24 26.50
CA ALA A 186 3.01 16.96 27.73
C ALA A 186 3.08 18.14 28.72
N LEU A 187 4.28 18.68 28.92
CA LEU A 187 4.51 19.84 29.79
C LEU A 187 3.77 21.10 29.29
N GLU A 188 3.82 21.39 27.98
CA GLU A 188 3.07 22.50 27.39
C GLU A 188 1.57 22.34 27.56
N ASN A 189 1.04 21.15 27.30
CA ASN A 189 -0.39 20.89 27.45
C ASN A 189 -0.82 21.10 28.90
N LEU A 190 0.00 20.70 29.86
CA LEU A 190 -0.25 20.95 31.27
C LEU A 190 -0.30 22.46 31.57
N VAL A 191 0.67 23.23 31.06
CA VAL A 191 0.68 24.70 31.18
C VAL A 191 -0.53 25.35 30.51
N ARG A 192 -0.98 24.86 29.35
CA ARG A 192 -2.20 25.34 28.67
C ARG A 192 -3.47 25.17 29.50
N THR A 193 -3.49 24.20 30.43
CA THR A 193 -4.66 23.98 31.29
C THR A 193 -4.84 25.05 32.36
N ALA A 194 -3.79 25.78 32.71
CA ALA A 194 -3.80 26.80 33.76
C ALA A 194 -4.85 27.90 33.51
N ASN A 195 -5.44 28.41 34.59
CA ASN A 195 -6.44 29.48 34.55
C ASN A 195 -6.03 30.72 35.34
N HIS A 196 -5.12 30.58 36.30
CA HIS A 196 -4.72 31.62 37.23
C HIS A 196 -3.20 31.79 37.30
N ARG A 197 -2.46 30.71 37.58
CA ARG A 197 -1.01 30.78 37.80
C ARG A 197 -0.26 29.54 37.33
N VAL A 198 0.97 29.75 36.90
CA VAL A 198 1.97 28.69 36.66
C VAL A 198 3.25 29.06 37.40
N ILE A 199 3.75 28.17 38.25
CA ILE A 199 5.01 28.37 38.97
C ILE A 199 5.96 27.23 38.66
N ILE A 200 7.16 27.55 38.22
CA ILE A 200 8.26 26.59 38.05
C ILE A 200 9.27 26.79 39.16
N ILE A 201 9.66 25.71 39.83
CA ILE A 201 10.76 25.69 40.81
C ILE A 201 11.82 24.76 40.25
N ASP A 202 12.89 25.34 39.71
CA ASP A 202 13.98 24.60 39.08
C ASP A 202 15.33 25.29 39.29
N GLY A 203 16.33 24.51 39.70
CA GLY A 203 17.69 25.00 39.90
C GLY A 203 18.39 25.46 38.62
N TYR A 204 17.89 25.02 37.45
CA TYR A 204 18.47 25.38 36.16
C TYR A 204 17.40 25.85 35.19
N VAL A 205 17.49 27.13 34.79
CA VAL A 205 16.53 27.77 33.88
C VAL A 205 17.26 28.22 32.62
N SER A 206 16.62 28.02 31.47
CA SER A 206 17.12 28.46 30.16
C SER A 206 15.97 28.97 29.29
N SER A 207 16.26 29.43 28.07
CA SER A 207 15.25 29.86 27.10
C SER A 207 14.18 28.79 26.81
N LEU A 208 14.57 27.50 26.83
CA LEU A 208 13.63 26.38 26.75
C LEU A 208 12.57 26.40 27.86
N THR A 209 12.96 26.66 29.11
CA THR A 209 12.03 26.79 30.24
C THR A 209 11.02 27.93 30.02
N LEU A 210 11.48 29.07 29.47
CA LEU A 210 10.60 30.19 29.17
C LEU A 210 9.59 29.84 28.08
N SER A 211 10.06 29.18 27.02
CA SER A 211 9.20 28.75 25.91
C SER A 211 8.11 27.75 26.30
N VAL A 212 8.29 27.03 27.42
CA VAL A 212 7.23 26.19 28.02
C VAL A 212 6.15 27.07 28.65
N LEU A 213 6.52 28.17 29.30
CA LEU A 213 5.57 29.09 29.94
C LEU A 213 4.85 29.98 28.94
N ASP A 214 5.44 30.22 27.77
CA ASP A 214 4.85 31.09 26.73
C ASP A 214 3.58 30.53 26.11
N VAL A 215 3.32 29.23 26.24
CA VAL A 215 2.08 28.59 25.74
C VAL A 215 0.87 28.81 26.64
N ARG A 216 1.05 29.45 27.81
CA ARG A 216 -0.03 29.74 28.75
C ARG A 216 -1.04 30.73 28.16
N LYS A 217 -2.25 30.77 28.74
CA LYS A 217 -3.26 31.78 28.38
C LYS A 217 -2.78 33.18 28.81
N SER A 218 -3.15 34.21 28.07
CA SER A 218 -2.68 35.59 28.24
C SER A 218 -2.93 36.19 29.63
N ASN A 219 -3.94 35.71 30.35
CA ASN A 219 -4.32 36.17 31.68
C ASN A 219 -3.71 35.35 32.82
N VAL A 220 -2.87 34.36 32.51
CA VAL A 220 -2.25 33.47 33.50
C VAL A 220 -0.89 34.02 33.90
N THR A 221 -0.69 34.18 35.20
CA THR A 221 0.58 34.64 35.76
C THR A 221 1.63 33.53 35.70
N ALA A 222 2.88 33.90 35.43
CA ALA A 222 4.01 32.96 35.40
C ALA A 222 5.10 33.41 36.36
N THR A 223 5.59 32.49 37.19
CA THR A 223 6.69 32.74 38.13
C THR A 223 7.70 31.62 38.08
N ILE A 224 8.99 31.96 38.10
CA ILE A 224 10.09 31.01 38.18
C ILE A 224 10.90 31.24 39.45
N TYR A 225 11.07 30.19 40.25
CA TYR A 225 12.04 30.15 41.33
C TYR A 225 13.29 29.40 40.87
N THR A 226 14.44 30.06 40.91
CA THR A 226 15.72 29.46 40.51
C THR A 226 16.89 29.92 41.37
N VAL A 227 18.00 29.17 41.35
CA VAL A 227 19.21 29.45 42.14
C VAL A 227 19.95 30.68 41.60
N GLY A 228 20.03 30.80 40.27
CA GLY A 228 20.84 31.80 39.59
C GLY A 228 20.05 32.97 39.03
N VAL A 229 19.91 34.06 39.79
CA VAL A 229 19.34 35.36 39.33
C VAL A 229 20.41 36.42 39.08
N GLY A 230 21.59 36.01 38.63
CA GLY A 230 22.70 36.92 38.30
C GLY A 230 22.52 37.67 36.98
N GLN A 231 23.53 38.45 36.56
CA GLN A 231 23.46 39.28 35.34
C GLN A 231 23.09 38.48 34.07
N GLY A 232 23.55 37.23 33.93
CA GLY A 232 23.23 36.41 32.77
C GLY A 232 21.74 36.06 32.67
N MET A 233 21.11 35.78 33.81
CA MET A 233 19.67 35.53 33.88
C MET A 233 18.88 36.81 33.61
N GLN A 234 19.31 37.94 34.17
CA GLN A 234 18.67 39.22 33.90
C GLN A 234 18.64 39.54 32.41
N ARG A 235 19.77 39.35 31.70
CA ARG A 235 19.81 39.53 30.24
C ARG A 235 18.84 38.62 29.50
N LEU A 236 18.71 37.36 29.93
CA LEU A 236 17.77 36.42 29.35
C LEU A 236 16.32 36.88 29.54
N MET A 237 15.98 37.41 30.72
CA MET A 237 14.66 37.95 31.02
C MET A 237 14.37 39.21 30.21
N ASP A 238 15.32 40.15 30.17
CA ASP A 238 15.20 41.39 29.40
C ASP A 238 15.00 41.10 27.90
N GLU A 239 15.70 40.09 27.37
CA GLU A 239 15.53 39.64 25.98
C GLU A 239 14.17 38.97 25.76
N HIS A 240 13.71 38.15 26.70
CA HIS A 240 12.39 37.51 26.64
C HIS A 240 11.25 38.54 26.69
N ASP A 241 11.27 39.46 27.66
CA ASP A 241 10.26 40.52 27.79
C ASP A 241 10.22 41.43 26.55
N ARG A 242 11.36 41.65 25.90
CA ARG A 242 11.42 42.37 24.62
C ARG A 242 10.74 41.62 23.48
N LEU A 243 10.89 40.29 23.42
CA LEU A 243 10.30 39.44 22.38
C LEU A 243 8.82 39.14 22.63
N PHE A 244 8.41 39.08 23.91
CA PHE A 244 7.09 38.67 24.36
C PHE A 244 6.51 39.67 25.39
N PRO A 245 6.23 40.93 25.00
CA PRO A 245 5.86 41.99 25.93
C PRO A 245 4.56 41.74 26.69
N ASP A 246 3.64 40.97 26.11
CA ASP A 246 2.35 40.62 26.72
C ASP A 246 2.43 39.37 27.62
N ASN A 247 3.58 38.69 27.65
CA ASN A 247 3.78 37.40 28.32
C ASN A 247 4.92 37.48 29.35
N HIS A 248 4.97 38.54 30.15
CA HIS A 248 5.96 38.70 31.22
C HIS A 248 6.01 37.50 32.20
N ILE A 249 7.22 37.09 32.57
CA ILE A 249 7.50 36.00 33.52
C ILE A 249 8.27 36.58 34.70
N ASP A 250 7.71 36.47 35.91
CA ASP A 250 8.38 36.89 37.15
C ASP A 250 9.47 35.89 37.53
N ILE A 251 10.66 36.37 37.91
CA ILE A 251 11.76 35.52 38.34
C ILE A 251 12.22 35.86 39.74
N ARG A 252 12.33 34.82 40.58
CA ARG A 252 12.64 34.94 41.99
C ARG A 252 13.80 34.02 42.37
N LYS A 253 14.60 34.49 43.32
CA LYS A 253 15.67 33.69 43.90
C LYS A 253 15.07 32.61 44.80
N TRP A 254 15.42 31.36 44.54
CA TRP A 254 15.08 30.24 45.41
C TRP A 254 15.97 30.26 46.66
N ARG A 255 15.39 30.42 47.86
CA ARG A 255 16.16 30.65 49.10
C ARG A 255 16.64 29.38 49.80
N ASN A 256 15.79 28.36 49.92
CA ASN A 256 16.15 27.07 50.51
C ASN A 256 16.20 26.00 49.41
N GLU A 257 17.38 25.89 48.79
CA GLU A 257 17.61 25.03 47.63
C GLU A 257 17.32 23.56 47.94
N SER A 258 16.61 22.90 47.04
CA SER A 258 16.42 21.45 47.02
C SER A 258 16.86 20.90 45.66
N HIS A 259 17.16 19.60 45.60
CA HIS A 259 17.35 18.93 44.33
C HIS A 259 16.04 18.67 43.58
N ASP A 260 14.90 18.68 44.27
CA ASP A 260 13.61 18.35 43.65
C ASP A 260 13.09 19.51 42.81
N ARG A 261 12.47 19.19 41.67
CA ARG A 261 11.89 20.19 40.76
C ARG A 261 10.38 20.12 40.88
N TRP A 262 9.76 21.28 40.90
CA TRP A 262 8.33 21.38 41.09
C TRP A 262 7.71 22.24 40.02
N LEU A 263 6.51 21.84 39.61
CA LEU A 263 5.64 22.62 38.74
C LEU A 263 4.31 22.79 39.44
N ILE A 264 3.82 24.02 39.53
CA ILE A 264 2.52 24.33 40.11
C ILE A 264 1.65 24.89 39.00
N ILE A 265 0.45 24.32 38.85
CA ILE A 265 -0.58 24.78 37.93
C ILE A 265 -1.82 25.08 38.77
N ASP A 266 -2.17 26.35 38.89
CA ASP A 266 -3.24 26.84 39.77
C ASP A 266 -3.07 26.32 41.22
N ASP A 267 -3.90 25.35 41.63
CA ASP A 267 -3.87 24.72 42.95
C ASP A 267 -3.28 23.30 42.95
N SER A 268 -2.77 22.85 41.80
CA SER A 268 -2.16 21.51 41.62
C SER A 268 -0.65 21.59 41.69
N LEU A 269 -0.03 20.75 42.53
CA LEU A 269 1.42 20.62 42.67
C LEU A 269 1.90 19.38 41.92
N TYR A 270 2.95 19.51 41.13
CA TYR A 270 3.59 18.41 40.41
C TYR A 270 5.06 18.30 40.78
N HIS A 271 5.53 17.08 41.03
CA HIS A 271 6.95 16.75 41.16
C HIS A 271 7.51 16.36 39.78
N CYS A 272 8.65 16.92 39.42
CA CYS A 272 9.34 16.65 38.16
C CYS A 272 10.68 15.93 38.44
N GLY A 273 10.80 14.69 38.00
CA GLY A 273 12.01 13.87 38.16
C GLY A 273 13.21 14.34 37.34
N HIS A 274 13.06 15.40 36.54
CA HIS A 274 14.13 16.02 35.78
C HIS A 274 13.95 17.53 35.70
N SER A 275 15.03 18.24 35.38
CA SER A 275 14.94 19.68 35.12
C SER A 275 14.14 19.95 33.85
N LEU A 276 13.30 20.97 33.91
CA LEU A 276 12.48 21.44 32.81
C LEU A 276 13.32 22.08 31.69
N ASN A 277 14.59 22.39 31.96
CA ASN A 277 15.51 22.88 30.93
C ASN A 277 15.90 21.81 29.89
N ALA A 278 15.82 20.52 30.24
CA ALA A 278 16.19 19.39 29.40
C ALA A 278 14.97 18.66 28.83
N ASN A 279 13.77 19.23 29.03
CA ASN A 279 12.45 18.78 28.57
C ASN A 279 12.06 17.32 28.88
N GLY A 280 12.77 16.59 29.73
CA GLY A 280 12.51 15.16 29.96
C GLY A 280 12.84 14.32 28.72
N GLY A 281 13.37 13.10 28.91
CA GLY A 281 13.67 12.21 27.78
C GLY A 281 15.13 12.18 27.30
N HIS A 282 16.06 12.89 27.96
CA HIS A 282 17.49 12.52 27.89
C HIS A 282 17.81 11.28 28.74
N LYS A 283 16.95 10.99 29.74
CA LYS A 283 16.95 9.81 30.62
C LYS A 283 15.50 9.54 31.05
N ILE A 284 15.23 8.35 31.59
CA ILE A 284 13.92 8.02 32.18
C ILE A 284 13.53 9.09 33.21
N SER A 285 12.35 9.69 33.06
CA SER A 285 11.88 10.78 33.92
C SER A 285 10.36 10.74 34.09
N ALA A 286 9.85 11.32 35.17
CA ALA A 286 8.42 11.36 35.44
C ALA A 286 7.94 12.73 35.92
N ILE A 287 6.69 13.06 35.63
CA ILE A 287 5.96 14.20 36.20
C ILE A 287 4.78 13.62 36.99
N THR A 288 4.74 13.88 38.30
CA THR A 288 3.78 13.28 39.23
C THR A 288 2.94 14.35 39.90
N LEU A 289 1.62 14.29 39.78
CA LEU A 289 0.68 15.10 40.56
C LEU A 289 0.77 14.70 42.03
N MET A 290 1.09 15.68 42.86
CA MET A 290 1.13 15.56 44.30
C MET A 290 -0.27 15.81 44.85
N GLY A 291 -0.77 14.90 45.69
CA GLY A 291 -2.06 15.07 46.41
C GLY A 291 -2.00 16.10 47.56
N THR A 292 -1.02 16.99 47.56
CA THR A 292 -0.75 17.96 48.63
C THR A 292 -0.81 19.39 48.09
N SER A 293 -1.20 20.34 48.93
CA SER A 293 -1.30 21.75 48.54
C SER A 293 0.06 22.33 48.11
N PRO A 294 0.10 23.17 47.05
CA PRO A 294 1.31 23.88 46.62
C PRO A 294 1.97 24.72 47.73
N GLU A 295 1.18 25.22 48.68
CA GLU A 295 1.64 26.09 49.77
C GLU A 295 2.68 25.40 50.69
N VAL A 296 2.65 24.07 50.76
CA VAL A 296 3.64 23.27 51.49
C VAL A 296 5.04 23.47 50.92
N ILE A 297 5.15 23.58 49.60
CA ILE A 297 6.42 23.82 48.90
C ILE A 297 6.73 25.31 48.86
N LEU A 298 5.77 26.17 48.52
CA LEU A 298 5.99 27.62 48.41
C LEU A 298 6.51 28.23 49.72
N SER A 299 5.98 27.81 50.88
CA SER A 299 6.45 28.26 52.19
C SER A 299 7.91 27.89 52.52
N LYS A 300 8.51 26.97 51.75
CA LYS A 300 9.92 26.60 51.87
C LYS A 300 10.80 27.30 50.84
N VAL A 301 10.21 27.79 49.75
CA VAL A 301 10.92 28.37 48.60
C VAL A 301 11.08 29.89 48.72
N GLU A 302 10.04 30.56 49.25
CA GLU A 302 9.98 32.01 49.54
C GLU A 302 10.83 32.45 50.74
#